data_AF-A0A7X8U399-F1
#
_entry.id   AF-A0A7X8U399-F1
#
_cell.length_a   1.000
_cell.length_b   1.000
_cell.length_c   1.000
_cell.angle_alpha   90.00
_cell.angle_beta   90.00
_cell.angle_gamma   90.00
#
_symmetry.space_group_name_H-M   'P 1'
#
loop_
_entity.id
_entity.type
_entity.pdbx_description
1 polymer ?
#
loop_
_entity_poly.entity_id
_entity_poly.type
_entity_poly.pdbx_seq_one_letter_code
_entity_poly.pdbx_strand_id
1 'polypeptide(L)'
;MQATFTMKYLRKEDHLLMPPLAKLVVTQALYEMLFQYVLTPEKEKDLLDFINRIEVHQKNNQYRTTPFSLPVEELQFLEEGIEELKLLCWQLVPVHVFEIEIPFPPSSEDYDKAKDQAEQILTDLFVFNWQGENEILVYSAVSV
;
A
#
# COMPACT_ATOMS: atom_id res chain seq x y z
N MET A 1 22.34 23.01 7.35
CA MET A 1 22.79 21.84 6.57
C MET A 1 21.62 21.41 5.70
N GLN A 2 21.84 21.00 4.45
CA GLN A 2 20.79 20.29 3.72
C GLN A 2 20.54 18.98 4.46
N ALA A 3 19.29 18.69 4.79
CA ALA A 3 18.97 17.42 5.41
C ALA A 3 19.10 16.34 4.33
N THR A 4 19.99 15.38 4.56
CA THR A 4 20.28 14.30 3.62
C THR A 4 19.56 13.04 4.07
N PHE A 5 19.02 12.28 3.12
CA PHE A 5 18.51 10.93 3.35
C PHE A 5 19.12 9.97 2.33
N THR A 6 19.19 8.69 2.67
CA THR A 6 19.60 7.63 1.75
C THR A 6 18.40 6.75 1.44
N MET A 7 18.27 6.37 0.18
CA MET A 7 17.25 5.42 -0.26
C MET A 7 17.93 4.12 -0.69
N LYS A 8 17.57 3.02 -0.03
CA LYS A 8 18.16 1.70 -0.25
C LYS A 8 17.12 0.77 -0.82
N TYR A 9 17.40 0.23 -2.00
CA TYR A 9 16.52 -0.75 -2.62
C TYR A 9 16.54 -2.06 -1.84
N LEU A 10 15.36 -2.54 -1.44
CA LEU A 10 15.22 -3.80 -0.73
C LEU A 10 14.85 -4.93 -1.69
N ARG A 11 13.73 -4.78 -2.40
CA ARG A 11 13.13 -5.85 -3.21
C ARG A 11 12.06 -5.32 -4.17
N LYS A 12 11.61 -6.21 -5.05
CA LYS A 12 10.45 -6.02 -5.91
C LYS A 12 9.39 -7.02 -5.49
N GLU A 13 8.15 -6.56 -5.37
CA GLU A 13 6.96 -7.35 -5.04
C GLU A 13 5.92 -7.16 -6.14
N ASP A 14 5.15 -8.20 -6.43
CA ASP A 14 4.00 -8.09 -7.32
C ASP A 14 2.76 -7.84 -6.45
N HIS A 15 2.12 -6.69 -6.64
CA HIS A 15 0.97 -6.30 -5.83
C HIS A 15 -0.32 -6.30 -6.65
N LEU A 16 -1.44 -6.59 -5.99
CA LEU A 16 -2.75 -6.20 -6.50
C LEU A 16 -3.07 -4.78 -6.04
N LEU A 17 -3.16 -3.87 -7.01
CA LEU A 17 -3.49 -2.47 -6.85
C LEU A 17 -4.99 -2.25 -6.98
N MET A 18 -5.58 -1.61 -5.97
CA MET A 18 -6.99 -1.23 -5.97
C MET A 18 -7.23 -0.11 -6.98
N PRO A 19 -8.25 -0.22 -7.87
CA PRO A 19 -8.50 0.82 -8.85
C PRO A 19 -9.03 2.10 -8.19
N PRO A 20 -8.75 3.30 -8.75
CA PRO A 20 -9.22 4.56 -8.18
C PRO A 20 -10.75 4.64 -8.02
N LEU A 21 -11.48 3.96 -8.91
CA LEU A 21 -12.95 3.89 -8.94
C LEU A 21 -13.54 2.88 -7.94
N ALA A 22 -12.75 1.94 -7.39
CA ALA A 22 -13.23 1.04 -6.33
C ALA A 22 -13.48 1.75 -4.99
N LYS A 23 -13.18 3.05 -4.89
CA LYS A 23 -13.74 3.91 -3.82
C LYS A 23 -15.29 3.94 -3.81
N LEU A 24 -15.95 3.44 -4.87
CA LEU A 24 -17.41 3.36 -4.98
C LEU A 24 -17.98 1.98 -4.61
N VAL A 25 -17.17 0.92 -4.57
CA VAL A 25 -17.65 -0.37 -4.05
C VAL A 25 -17.63 -0.27 -2.54
N VAL A 26 -18.80 -0.31 -1.93
CA VAL A 26 -18.96 -0.38 -0.47
C VAL A 26 -18.16 -1.60 0.00
N THR A 27 -17.25 -1.43 0.97
CA THR A 27 -16.39 -2.50 1.51
C THR A 27 -17.18 -3.76 1.90
N GLN A 28 -18.44 -3.58 2.32
CA GLN A 28 -19.41 -4.64 2.55
C GLN A 28 -19.70 -5.50 1.31
N ALA A 29 -19.88 -4.90 0.13
CA ALA A 29 -20.14 -5.65 -1.11
C ALA A 29 -18.90 -6.45 -1.55
N LEU A 30 -17.70 -5.91 -1.33
CA LEU A 30 -16.45 -6.64 -1.56
C LEU A 30 -16.31 -7.83 -0.61
N TYR A 31 -16.64 -7.64 0.67
CA TYR A 31 -16.68 -8.72 1.65
C TYR A 31 -17.63 -9.84 1.21
N GLU A 32 -18.88 -9.51 0.89
CA GLU A 32 -19.89 -10.49 0.48
C GLU A 32 -19.48 -11.27 -0.77
N MET A 33 -18.85 -10.60 -1.74
CA MET A 33 -18.33 -11.24 -2.95
C MET A 33 -17.17 -12.19 -2.65
N LEU A 34 -16.25 -11.82 -1.76
CA LEU A 34 -15.07 -12.62 -1.47
C LEU A 34 -15.33 -13.72 -0.45
N PHE A 35 -16.35 -13.57 0.40
CA PHE A 35 -16.69 -14.52 1.46
C PHE A 35 -16.94 -15.95 0.94
N GLN A 36 -17.49 -16.08 -0.28
CA GLN A 36 -17.72 -17.39 -0.89
C GLN A 36 -16.44 -18.22 -1.15
N TYR A 37 -15.27 -17.58 -1.23
CA TYR A 37 -13.97 -18.25 -1.43
C TYR A 37 -13.27 -18.61 -0.13
N VAL A 38 -13.87 -18.22 1.00
CA VAL A 38 -13.27 -18.27 2.32
C VAL A 38 -13.99 -19.31 3.16
N LEU A 39 -13.52 -20.55 3.04
CA LEU A 39 -14.20 -21.74 3.58
C LEU A 39 -13.77 -22.14 4.99
N THR A 40 -12.86 -21.39 5.63
CA THR A 40 -12.39 -21.66 6.99
C THR A 40 -12.42 -20.40 7.86
N PRO A 41 -12.57 -20.54 9.20
CA PRO A 41 -12.58 -19.39 10.11
C PRO A 41 -11.30 -18.55 10.05
N GLU A 42 -10.15 -19.18 9.80
CA GLU A 42 -8.86 -18.50 9.68
C GLU A 42 -8.85 -17.59 8.44
N LYS A 43 -9.29 -18.11 7.30
CA LYS A 43 -9.41 -17.32 6.08
C LYS A 43 -10.45 -16.21 6.20
N GLU A 44 -11.51 -16.42 6.99
CA GLU A 44 -12.54 -15.40 7.26
C GLU A 44 -11.94 -14.24 8.04
N LYS A 45 -11.11 -14.55 9.02
CA LYS A 45 -10.35 -13.54 9.74
C LYS A 45 -9.40 -12.78 8.80
N ASP A 46 -8.68 -13.47 7.93
CA ASP A 46 -7.79 -12.83 6.94
C ASP A 46 -8.58 -11.92 5.97
N LEU A 47 -9.78 -12.33 5.57
CA LEU A 47 -10.69 -11.51 4.76
C LEU A 47 -11.13 -10.25 5.52
N LEU A 48 -11.56 -10.39 6.78
CA LEU A 48 -11.95 -9.25 7.61
C LEU A 48 -10.79 -8.27 7.80
N ASP A 49 -9.58 -8.78 8.02
CA ASP A 49 -8.37 -7.97 8.13
C ASP A 49 -8.04 -7.25 6.81
N PHE A 50 -8.18 -7.93 5.67
CA PHE A 50 -8.04 -7.32 4.34
C PHE A 50 -9.04 -6.18 4.11
N ILE A 51 -10.33 -6.42 4.37
CA ILE A 51 -11.38 -5.42 4.23
C ILE A 51 -11.13 -4.23 5.15
N ASN A 52 -10.73 -4.48 6.41
CA ASN A 52 -10.43 -3.42 7.37
C ASN A 52 -9.25 -2.54 6.91
N ARG A 53 -8.20 -3.12 6.30
CA ARG A 53 -7.08 -2.36 5.73
C ARG A 53 -7.54 -1.42 4.60
N ILE A 54 -8.46 -1.87 3.76
CA ILE A 54 -9.08 -1.03 2.72
C ILE A 54 -9.85 0.13 3.37
N GLU A 55 -10.68 -0.15 4.38
CA GLU A 55 -11.44 0.89 5.07
C GLU A 55 -10.57 1.94 5.74
N VAL A 56 -9.53 1.51 6.45
CA VAL A 56 -8.56 2.41 7.10
C VAL A 56 -7.89 3.30 6.05
N HIS A 57 -7.47 2.71 4.93
CA HIS A 57 -6.86 3.47 3.84
C HIS A 57 -7.84 4.51 3.25
N GLN A 58 -9.10 4.14 3.01
CA GLN A 58 -10.11 5.06 2.48
C GLN A 58 -10.48 6.20 3.45
N LYS A 59 -10.49 5.93 4.77
CA LYS A 59 -10.86 6.92 5.80
C LYS A 59 -9.73 7.90 6.13
N ASN A 60 -8.46 7.49 6.01
CA ASN A 60 -7.35 8.36 6.37
C ASN A 60 -7.04 9.38 5.25
N ASN A 61 -7.18 10.67 5.59
CA ASN A 61 -6.95 11.78 4.68
C ASN A 61 -5.52 11.84 4.12
N GLN A 62 -4.53 11.29 4.84
CA GLN A 62 -3.14 11.20 4.38
C GLN A 62 -2.99 10.35 3.11
N TYR A 63 -3.89 9.37 2.91
CA TYR A 63 -3.81 8.44 1.78
C TYR A 63 -4.66 8.83 0.58
N ARG A 64 -5.24 10.05 0.54
CA ARG A 64 -6.16 10.45 -0.55
C ARG A 64 -5.54 10.36 -1.94
N THR A 65 -4.23 10.56 -2.03
CA THR A 65 -3.44 10.57 -3.28
C THR A 65 -2.53 9.35 -3.43
N THR A 66 -2.40 8.51 -2.41
CA THR A 66 -1.54 7.32 -2.45
C THR A 66 -2.35 6.10 -2.87
N PRO A 67 -1.81 5.21 -3.72
CA PRO A 67 -2.52 3.98 -4.09
C PRO A 67 -2.64 2.99 -2.91
N PHE A 68 -3.73 2.23 -2.86
CA PHE A 68 -3.82 1.04 -2.00
C PHE A 68 -3.43 -0.20 -2.80
N SER A 69 -2.49 -0.97 -2.28
CA SER A 69 -2.05 -2.21 -2.91
C SER A 69 -1.55 -3.18 -1.86
N LEU A 70 -1.66 -4.47 -2.11
CA LEU A 70 -1.07 -5.51 -1.26
C LEU A 70 -0.27 -6.51 -2.08
N PRO A 71 0.80 -7.10 -1.51
CA PRO A 71 1.51 -8.22 -2.14
C PRO A 71 0.54 -9.36 -2.47
N VAL A 72 0.70 -9.97 -3.63
CA VAL A 72 -0.10 -11.13 -4.03
C VAL A 72 0.07 -12.28 -3.04
N GLU A 73 1.26 -12.43 -2.45
CA GLU A 73 1.57 -13.42 -1.44
C GLU A 73 0.66 -13.30 -0.21
N GLU A 74 0.33 -12.07 0.23
CA GLU A 74 -0.59 -11.82 1.34
C GLU A 74 -2.05 -12.15 0.99
N LEU A 75 -2.39 -12.17 -0.30
CA LEU A 75 -3.75 -12.41 -0.79
C LEU A 75 -3.99 -13.87 -1.21
N GLN A 76 -3.00 -14.75 -1.10
CA GLN A 76 -3.11 -16.16 -1.50
C GLN A 76 -4.25 -16.91 -0.80
N PHE A 77 -4.67 -16.46 0.39
CA PHE A 77 -5.80 -17.06 1.12
C PHE A 77 -7.12 -17.00 0.34
N LEU A 78 -7.27 -16.01 -0.56
CA LEU A 78 -8.46 -15.82 -1.40
C LEU A 78 -8.56 -16.84 -2.53
N GLU A 79 -7.47 -17.52 -2.90
CA GLU A 79 -7.44 -18.49 -4.00
C GLU A 79 -8.13 -17.95 -5.27
N GLU A 80 -9.24 -18.54 -5.71
CA GLU A 80 -10.02 -18.09 -6.88
C GLU A 80 -10.62 -16.69 -6.70
N GLY A 81 -10.78 -16.21 -5.47
CA GLY A 81 -11.23 -14.85 -5.17
C GLY A 81 -10.27 -13.77 -5.66
N ILE A 82 -9.00 -14.10 -5.94
CA ILE A 82 -8.07 -13.19 -6.63
C ILE A 82 -8.58 -12.87 -8.04
N GLU A 83 -9.19 -13.81 -8.74
CA GLU A 83 -9.74 -13.56 -10.08
C GLU A 83 -10.95 -12.62 -10.02
N GLU A 84 -11.78 -12.71 -8.98
CA GLU A 84 -12.86 -11.73 -8.75
C GLU A 84 -12.31 -10.32 -8.52
N LEU A 85 -11.23 -10.16 -7.77
CA LEU A 85 -10.56 -8.86 -7.62
C LEU A 85 -10.12 -8.30 -8.97
N LYS A 86 -9.58 -9.13 -9.86
CA LYS A 86 -9.21 -8.71 -11.23
C LYS A 86 -10.43 -8.31 -12.06
N LEU A 87 -11.56 -9.00 -11.92
CA LEU A 87 -12.83 -8.61 -12.56
C LEU A 87 -13.33 -7.26 -12.04
N LEU A 88 -13.07 -6.95 -10.77
CA LEU A 88 -13.27 -5.62 -10.16
C LEU A 88 -12.18 -4.60 -10.54
N CYS A 89 -11.41 -4.87 -11.59
CA CYS A 89 -10.36 -4.01 -12.13
C CYS A 89 -9.18 -3.78 -11.16
N TRP A 90 -8.93 -4.68 -10.21
CA TRP A 90 -7.66 -4.67 -9.49
C TRP A 90 -6.54 -5.09 -10.44
N GLN A 91 -5.44 -4.33 -10.42
CA GLN A 91 -4.35 -4.50 -11.37
C GLN A 91 -3.14 -5.14 -10.69
N LEU A 92 -2.58 -6.17 -11.32
CA LEU A 92 -1.28 -6.69 -10.92
C LEU A 92 -0.20 -5.69 -11.35
N VAL A 93 0.50 -5.09 -10.39
CA VAL A 93 1.53 -4.09 -10.65
C VAL A 93 2.84 -4.45 -9.94
N PRO A 94 3.99 -4.19 -10.58
CA PRO A 94 5.27 -4.29 -9.91
C PRO A 94 5.45 -3.11 -8.94
N VAL A 95 5.75 -3.42 -7.69
CA VAL A 95 6.05 -2.46 -6.62
C VAL A 95 7.49 -2.65 -6.18
N HIS A 96 8.21 -1.54 -6.05
CA HIS A 96 9.58 -1.53 -5.57
C HIS A 96 9.63 -1.05 -4.14
N VAL A 97 10.17 -1.86 -3.24
CA VAL A 97 10.27 -1.53 -1.82
C VAL A 97 11.65 -0.92 -1.56
N PHE A 98 11.64 0.26 -0.93
CA PHE A 98 12.85 0.96 -0.52
C PHE A 98 12.81 1.25 0.97
N GLU A 99 13.98 1.20 1.60
CA GLU A 99 14.23 1.69 2.95
C GLU A 99 14.77 3.13 2.86
N ILE A 100 14.24 4.02 3.69
CA ILE A 100 14.66 5.41 3.85
C ILE A 100 15.46 5.51 5.14
N GLU A 101 16.76 5.75 5.00
CA GLU A 101 17.68 5.96 6.11
C GLU A 101 17.93 7.46 6.30
N ILE A 102 17.57 7.98 7.46
CA ILE A 102 17.82 9.36 7.87
C ILE A 102 18.98 9.34 8.89
N PRO A 103 20.06 10.10 8.68
CA PRO A 103 21.27 10.05 9.50
C PRO A 103 21.14 10.86 10.80
N PHE A 104 19.94 10.93 11.37
CA PHE A 104 19.63 11.63 12.61
C PHE A 104 18.82 10.72 13.54
N PRO A 105 18.95 10.83 14.87
CA PRO A 105 18.11 10.08 15.79
C PRO A 105 16.63 10.45 15.63
N PRO A 106 15.69 9.48 15.66
CA PRO A 106 14.25 9.76 15.54
C PRO A 106 13.69 10.76 16.56
N SER A 107 14.39 10.95 17.69
CA SER A 107 14.01 11.89 18.75
C SER A 107 14.53 13.32 18.54
N SER A 108 15.21 13.61 17.43
CA SER A 108 15.85 14.90 17.17
C SER A 108 15.04 15.76 16.20
N GLU A 109 15.03 17.07 16.42
CA GLU A 109 14.37 18.03 15.51
C GLU A 109 14.95 17.98 14.08
N ASP A 110 16.21 17.58 13.94
CA ASP A 110 16.86 17.41 12.64
C ASP A 110 16.33 16.18 11.88
N TYR A 111 15.88 15.12 12.57
CA TYR A 111 15.22 13.97 11.95
C TYR A 111 13.89 14.37 11.34
N ASP A 112 13.05 15.11 12.07
CA ASP A 112 11.75 15.57 11.57
C ASP A 112 11.92 16.45 10.34
N LYS A 113 12.86 17.41 10.38
CA LYS A 113 13.19 18.25 9.21
C LYS A 113 13.68 17.44 8.02
N ALA A 114 14.51 16.42 8.26
CA ALA A 114 15.01 15.55 7.21
C ALA A 114 13.90 14.69 6.60
N LYS A 115 12.98 14.20 7.43
CA LYS A 115 11.84 13.38 7.02
C LYS A 115 10.86 14.19 6.18
N ASP A 116 10.49 15.39 6.63
CA ASP A 116 9.63 16.30 5.88
C ASP A 116 10.24 16.66 4.52
N GLN A 117 11.54 16.94 4.50
CA GLN A 117 12.26 17.24 3.26
C GLN A 117 12.33 16.01 2.33
N ALA A 118 12.57 14.82 2.88
CA ALA A 118 12.56 13.57 2.11
C ALA A 118 11.17 13.31 1.51
N GLU A 119 10.11 13.46 2.29
CA GLU A 119 8.73 13.29 1.83
C GLU A 119 8.38 14.27 0.70
N GLN A 120 8.80 15.53 0.81
CA GLN A 120 8.61 16.51 -0.25
C GLN A 120 9.33 16.09 -1.55
N ILE A 121 10.60 15.72 -1.46
CA ILE A 121 11.40 15.28 -2.62
C ILE A 121 10.80 14.00 -3.24
N LEU A 122 10.41 13.03 -2.42
CA LEU A 122 9.82 11.78 -2.88
C LEU A 122 8.47 12.02 -3.57
N THR A 123 7.66 12.96 -3.07
CA THR A 123 6.37 13.34 -3.67
C THR A 123 6.55 13.99 -5.04
N ASP A 124 7.61 14.77 -5.23
CA ASP A 124 7.93 15.40 -6.52
C ASP A 124 8.44 14.39 -7.57
N LEU A 125 8.99 13.26 -7.13
CA LEU A 125 9.66 12.28 -7.99
C LEU A 125 8.85 11.01 -8.25
N PHE A 126 8.05 10.57 -7.28
CA PHE A 126 7.44 9.25 -7.27
C PHE A 126 5.98 9.27 -6.84
N VAL A 127 5.23 8.28 -7.31
CA VAL A 127 4.01 7.84 -6.63
C VAL A 127 4.45 6.78 -5.63
N PHE A 128 4.23 7.03 -4.34
CA PHE A 128 4.68 6.12 -3.30
C PHE A 128 3.69 6.03 -2.14
N ASN A 129 3.88 5.04 -1.27
CA ASN A 129 3.11 4.84 -0.05
C ASN A 129 4.03 4.36 1.08
N TRP A 130 3.98 5.01 2.23
CA TRP A 130 4.75 4.61 3.41
C TRP A 130 4.24 3.28 3.98
N GLN A 131 5.17 2.41 4.40
CA GLN A 131 4.91 1.19 5.15
C GLN A 131 5.66 1.27 6.47
N GLY A 132 4.93 1.56 7.55
CA GLY A 132 5.54 1.80 8.85
C GLY A 132 6.37 3.09 8.87
N GLU A 133 7.54 3.04 9.51
CA GLU A 133 8.33 4.26 9.82
C GLU A 133 9.34 4.64 8.73
N ASN A 134 9.95 3.64 8.08
CA ASN A 134 11.13 3.83 7.23
C ASN A 134 11.04 3.16 5.86
N GLU A 135 10.01 2.35 5.58
CA GLU A 135 9.86 1.72 4.27
C GLU A 135 8.86 2.48 3.40
N ILE A 136 9.13 2.52 2.10
CA ILE A 136 8.19 3.03 1.09
C ILE A 136 7.97 2.00 -0.01
N LEU A 137 6.73 1.91 -0.46
CA LEU A 137 6.34 1.27 -1.70
C LEU A 137 6.39 2.31 -2.81
N VAL A 138 7.26 2.12 -3.79
CA VAL A 138 7.33 2.97 -4.97
C VAL A 138 6.64 2.27 -6.12
N TYR A 139 5.62 2.94 -6.66
CA TYR A 139 4.87 2.46 -7.81
C TYR A 139 5.56 2.96 -9.07
N SER A 140 5.91 2.04 -9.96
CA SER A 140 6.26 2.42 -11.33
C SER A 140 5.08 3.22 -11.90
N ALA A 141 5.35 4.39 -12.49
CA ALA A 141 4.32 5.32 -12.93
C ALA A 141 3.28 4.58 -13.79
N VAL A 142 2.18 4.20 -13.16
CA VAL A 142 1.01 3.64 -13.82
C VAL A 142 0.56 4.78 -14.70
N SER A 143 0.61 4.58 -16.01
CA SER A 143 0.12 5.58 -16.95
C SER A 143 -1.31 5.92 -16.54
N VAL A 144 -1.50 7.12 -15.98
CA VAL A 144 -2.81 7.66 -15.59
C VAL A 144 -3.66 7.83 -16.83
#